data_AF-A0AAU8J3S5-F1
#
_entry.id   AF-A0AAU8J3S5-F1
#
_cell.length_a   1.000
_cell.length_b   1.000
_cell.length_c   1.000
_cell.angle_alpha   90.00
_cell.angle_beta   90.00
_cell.angle_gamma   90.00
#
_symmetry.space_group_name_H-M   'P 1'
#
loop_
_entity.id
_entity.type
_entity.pdbx_description
1 polymer ?
#
loop_
_entity_poly.entity_id
_entity_poly.type
_entity_poly.pdbx_seq_one_letter_code
_entity_poly.pdbx_strand_id
1 'polypeptide(L)'
;MDWRDFAVRLAATARELLAEDSVEGTLDKVTHSALDLIEGCTAAGVLLLRRGTARTLAPTEQLVNDSDALQAELGEGPCFDAARTGHPVFRIKDLTEERVRWPAYAPRAQALGIGSMMGFLLYTEDEDLGALNLYSAVPGAFTEDSETAGWALAAHAAVAFASAREHAQLEQAVASRHTIGEAMGILMAGHQLSEREAFDVLRRYSQEKNVKLREVAALVCERGGLQEE
;
A
#
# COMPACT_ATOMS: atom_id res chain seq x y z
N MET A 1 -2.07 -27.45 10.25
CA MET A 1 -1.45 -26.31 10.96
C MET A 1 -1.40 -26.54 12.48
N ASP A 2 -0.34 -26.12 13.18
CA ASP A 2 -0.34 -26.01 14.66
C ASP A 2 -0.86 -24.62 15.05
N TRP A 3 -2.13 -24.57 15.45
CA TRP A 3 -2.81 -23.33 15.81
C TRP A 3 -2.26 -22.64 17.06
N ARG A 4 -1.61 -23.38 17.97
CA ARG A 4 -1.00 -22.79 19.16
C ARG A 4 0.26 -22.02 18.78
N ASP A 5 1.13 -22.65 18.00
CA ASP A 5 2.34 -22.00 17.50
C ASP A 5 1.99 -20.79 16.61
N PHE A 6 1.05 -20.97 15.68
CA PHE A 6 0.55 -19.88 14.83
C PHE A 6 0.08 -18.69 15.66
N ALA A 7 -0.75 -18.90 16.69
CA ALA A 7 -1.26 -17.81 17.51
C ALA A 7 -0.14 -17.05 18.26
N VAL A 8 0.89 -17.76 18.75
CA VAL A 8 2.05 -17.14 19.41
C VAL A 8 2.86 -16.30 18.43
N ARG A 9 3.12 -16.83 17.23
CA ARG A 9 3.90 -16.15 16.19
C ARG A 9 3.14 -14.98 15.57
N LEU A 10 1.83 -15.09 15.39
CA LEU A 10 0.96 -13.99 14.96
C LEU A 10 0.95 -12.87 15.99
N ALA A 11 0.85 -13.19 17.29
CA ALA A 11 0.92 -12.20 18.36
C ALA A 11 2.29 -11.50 18.44
N ALA A 12 3.39 -12.20 18.13
CA ALA A 12 4.71 -11.58 18.00
C ALA A 12 4.77 -10.64 16.78
N THR A 13 4.29 -11.11 15.62
CA THR A 13 4.18 -10.31 14.39
C THR A 13 3.39 -9.03 14.64
N ALA A 14 2.25 -9.09 15.33
CA ALA A 14 1.43 -7.91 15.63
C ALA A 14 2.19 -6.83 16.43
N ARG A 15 3.06 -7.24 17.37
CA ARG A 15 3.89 -6.29 18.14
C ARG A 15 5.01 -5.71 17.30
N GLU A 16 5.60 -6.52 16.42
CA GLU A 16 6.65 -6.07 15.50
C GLU A 16 6.09 -5.07 14.49
N LEU A 17 4.90 -5.35 13.93
CA LEU A 17 4.20 -4.43 13.03
C LEU A 17 3.93 -3.06 13.67
N LEU A 18 3.60 -3.02 14.96
CA LEU A 18 3.39 -1.77 15.70
C LEU A 18 4.70 -1.01 15.96
N ALA A 19 5.83 -1.71 16.00
CA ALA A 19 7.15 -1.13 16.27
C ALA A 19 7.82 -0.57 14.99
N GLU A 20 7.23 -0.78 13.82
CA GLU A 20 7.74 -0.24 12.56
C GLU A 20 7.49 1.27 12.46
N ASP A 21 8.54 2.02 12.12
CA ASP A 21 8.50 3.49 12.05
C ASP A 21 7.98 4.00 10.68
N SER A 22 7.72 3.11 9.73
CA SER A 22 7.32 3.50 8.37
C SER A 22 6.31 2.55 7.76
N VAL A 23 5.49 3.08 6.85
CA VAL A 23 4.52 2.30 6.06
C VAL A 23 5.22 1.20 5.26
N GLU A 24 6.40 1.47 4.70
CA GLU A 24 7.17 0.50 3.92
C GLU A 24 7.66 -0.66 4.80
N GLY A 25 8.26 -0.36 5.96
CA GLY A 25 8.68 -1.38 6.93
C GLY A 25 7.52 -2.23 7.44
N THR A 26 6.37 -1.61 7.73
CA THR A 26 5.15 -2.34 8.11
C THR A 26 4.73 -3.33 7.02
N LEU A 27 4.68 -2.91 5.76
CA LEU A 27 4.27 -3.77 4.66
C LEU A 27 5.26 -4.89 4.38
N ASP A 28 6.57 -4.60 4.40
CA ASP A 28 7.63 -5.61 4.27
C ASP A 28 7.50 -6.67 5.36
N LYS A 29 7.23 -6.24 6.59
CA LYS A 29 7.05 -7.17 7.70
C LYS A 29 5.81 -8.05 7.51
N VAL A 30 4.69 -7.51 7.04
CA VAL A 30 3.48 -8.29 6.73
C VAL A 30 3.77 -9.38 5.72
N THR A 31 4.43 -9.05 4.61
CA THR A 31 4.65 -10.01 3.51
C THR A 31 5.64 -11.10 3.89
N HIS A 32 6.70 -10.77 4.64
CA HIS A 32 7.62 -11.78 5.19
C HIS A 32 6.93 -12.67 6.24
N SER A 33 6.11 -12.10 7.13
CA SER A 33 5.31 -12.89 8.07
C SER A 33 4.34 -13.83 7.35
N ALA A 34 3.86 -13.48 6.15
CA ALA A 34 3.03 -14.38 5.37
C ALA A 34 3.79 -15.62 4.89
N LEU A 35 5.05 -15.48 4.46
CA LEU A 35 5.91 -16.62 4.11
C LEU A 35 6.16 -17.55 5.30
N ASP A 36 6.27 -16.95 6.48
CA ASP A 36 6.60 -17.65 7.73
C ASP A 36 5.39 -18.36 8.36
N LEU A 37 4.21 -17.73 8.31
CA LEU A 37 3.02 -18.17 9.04
C LEU A 37 2.07 -19.03 8.20
N ILE A 38 2.10 -18.89 6.89
CA ILE A 38 1.09 -19.49 6.00
C ILE A 38 1.73 -20.61 5.20
N GLU A 39 1.38 -21.84 5.57
CA GLU A 39 1.83 -23.05 4.88
C GLU A 39 1.46 -23.01 3.40
N GLY A 40 2.46 -23.29 2.55
CA GLY A 40 2.33 -23.27 1.09
C GLY A 40 2.65 -21.92 0.44
N CYS A 41 2.78 -20.83 1.22
CA CYS A 41 3.15 -19.52 0.71
C CYS A 41 4.65 -19.47 0.38
N THR A 42 5.00 -19.16 -0.87
CA THR A 42 6.41 -19.01 -1.31
C THR A 42 6.73 -17.61 -1.79
N ALA A 43 5.72 -16.79 -2.08
CA ALA A 43 5.89 -15.38 -2.37
C ALA A 43 4.66 -14.59 -1.91
N ALA A 44 4.87 -13.34 -1.53
CA ALA A 44 3.80 -12.46 -1.09
C ALA A 44 4.06 -11.01 -1.53
N GLY A 45 2.99 -10.23 -1.62
CA GLY A 45 3.07 -8.80 -1.88
C GLY A 45 1.78 -8.10 -1.50
N VAL A 46 1.84 -6.77 -1.42
CA VAL A 46 0.66 -5.95 -1.23
C VAL A 46 0.39 -5.16 -2.49
N LEU A 47 -0.77 -5.38 -3.09
CA LEU A 47 -1.24 -4.56 -4.20
C LEU A 47 -2.01 -3.36 -3.65
N LEU A 48 -1.61 -2.16 -4.04
CA LEU A 48 -2.36 -0.95 -3.81
C LEU A 48 -3.01 -0.49 -5.11
N LEU A 49 -4.33 -0.39 -5.13
CA LEU A 49 -5.10 0.19 -6.21
C LEU A 49 -5.59 1.57 -5.82
N ARG A 50 -5.10 2.58 -6.52
CA ARG A 50 -5.44 3.99 -6.30
C ARG A 50 -5.83 4.65 -7.60
N ARG A 51 -7.08 5.14 -7.70
CA ARG A 51 -7.61 5.83 -8.89
C ARG A 51 -7.37 5.04 -10.19
N GLY A 52 -7.56 3.73 -10.15
CA GLY A 52 -7.34 2.83 -11.28
C GLY A 52 -5.87 2.50 -11.59
N THR A 53 -4.91 3.05 -10.84
CA THR A 53 -3.49 2.70 -10.96
C THR A 53 -3.12 1.63 -9.93
N ALA A 54 -2.62 0.51 -10.41
CA ALA A 54 -2.11 -0.59 -9.61
C ALA A 54 -0.63 -0.37 -9.27
N ARG A 55 -0.25 -0.53 -8.00
CA ARG A 55 1.14 -0.49 -7.54
C ARG A 55 1.41 -1.64 -6.59
N THR A 56 2.43 -2.42 -6.90
CA THR A 56 2.97 -3.45 -6.01
C THR A 56 3.83 -2.81 -4.93
N LEU A 57 3.61 -3.23 -3.69
CA LEU A 57 4.35 -2.84 -2.50
C LEU A 57 4.85 -4.10 -1.79
N ALA A 58 6.01 -4.01 -1.14
CA ALA A 58 6.63 -5.09 -0.37
C ALA A 58 6.67 -6.47 -1.06
N PRO A 59 7.05 -6.56 -2.36
CA PRO A 59 7.13 -7.85 -3.04
C PRO A 59 8.29 -8.67 -2.45
N THR A 60 8.01 -9.88 -1.98
CA THR A 60 9.08 -10.77 -1.48
C THR A 60 9.85 -11.43 -2.61
N GLU A 61 9.26 -11.51 -3.80
CA GLU A 61 9.84 -12.15 -4.99
C GLU A 61 9.50 -11.37 -6.25
N GLN A 62 10.36 -11.47 -7.28
CA GLN A 62 10.14 -10.78 -8.55
C GLN A 62 8.83 -11.19 -9.25
N LEU A 63 8.41 -12.44 -9.08
CA LEU A 63 7.17 -12.98 -9.66
C LEU A 63 5.93 -12.16 -9.25
N VAL A 64 5.96 -11.53 -8.08
CA VAL A 64 4.85 -10.72 -7.55
C VAL A 64 4.67 -9.47 -8.40
N ASN A 65 5.77 -8.75 -8.67
CA ASN A 65 5.76 -7.59 -9.56
C ASN A 65 5.33 -7.99 -10.97
N ASP A 66 5.85 -9.11 -11.48
CA ASP A 66 5.54 -9.57 -12.83
C ASP A 66 4.06 -9.98 -12.97
N SER A 67 3.50 -10.62 -11.94
CA SER A 67 2.07 -10.96 -11.89
C SER A 67 1.19 -9.70 -11.87
N ASP A 68 1.52 -8.71 -11.05
CA ASP A 68 0.73 -7.47 -10.95
C ASP A 68 0.83 -6.64 -12.24
N ALA A 69 2.03 -6.55 -12.82
CA ALA A 69 2.24 -5.90 -14.12
C ALA A 69 1.44 -6.61 -15.22
N LEU A 70 1.41 -7.94 -15.22
CA LEU A 70 0.63 -8.74 -16.15
C LEU A 70 -0.87 -8.46 -16.02
N GLN A 71 -1.39 -8.38 -14.80
CA GLN A 71 -2.80 -8.04 -14.57
C GLN A 71 -3.13 -6.63 -15.09
N ALA A 72 -2.24 -5.65 -14.82
CA ALA A 72 -2.41 -4.29 -15.29
C ALA A 72 -2.35 -4.17 -16.82
N GLU A 73 -1.44 -4.90 -17.47
CA GLU A 73 -1.30 -4.96 -18.93
C GLU A 73 -2.58 -5.51 -19.59
N LEU A 74 -3.14 -6.57 -19.01
CA LEU A 74 -4.28 -7.30 -19.59
C LEU A 74 -5.63 -6.69 -19.19
N GLY A 75 -5.69 -5.91 -18.10
CA GLY A 75 -6.95 -5.49 -17.48
C GLY A 75 -7.77 -6.67 -16.96
N GLU A 76 -7.10 -7.78 -16.63
CA GLU A 76 -7.69 -9.08 -16.31
C GLU A 76 -6.88 -9.74 -15.18
N GLY A 77 -7.57 -10.43 -14.26
CA GLY A 77 -6.92 -11.23 -13.24
C GLY A 77 -7.61 -11.14 -11.88
N PRO A 78 -7.12 -11.92 -10.91
CA PRO A 78 -7.71 -12.00 -9.57
C PRO A 78 -7.84 -10.66 -8.86
N CYS A 79 -6.82 -9.81 -8.92
CA CYS A 79 -6.82 -8.53 -8.24
C CYS A 79 -7.78 -7.53 -8.89
N PHE A 80 -7.94 -7.56 -10.22
CA PHE A 80 -8.93 -6.74 -10.93
C PHE A 80 -10.36 -7.17 -10.61
N ASP A 81 -10.60 -8.48 -10.55
CA ASP A 81 -11.90 -9.01 -10.13
C ASP A 81 -12.21 -8.66 -8.67
N ALA A 82 -11.23 -8.78 -7.77
CA ALA A 82 -11.38 -8.40 -6.36
C ALA A 82 -11.75 -6.92 -6.23
N ALA A 83 -11.04 -6.05 -6.95
CA ALA A 83 -11.33 -4.61 -6.97
C ALA A 83 -12.73 -4.27 -7.49
N ARG A 84 -13.23 -5.01 -8.48
CA ARG A 84 -14.57 -4.79 -9.06
C ARG A 84 -15.69 -5.33 -8.18
N THR A 85 -15.49 -6.50 -7.58
CA THR A 85 -16.54 -7.21 -6.83
C THR A 85 -16.60 -6.85 -5.34
N GLY A 86 -15.50 -6.35 -4.77
CA GLY A 86 -15.39 -6.07 -3.34
C GLY A 86 -15.41 -7.32 -2.45
N HIS A 87 -15.25 -8.53 -3.02
CA HIS A 87 -15.15 -9.73 -2.21
C HIS A 87 -13.88 -9.70 -1.36
N PRO A 88 -13.98 -9.98 -0.05
CA PRO A 88 -12.87 -9.82 0.89
C PRO A 88 -11.69 -10.76 0.62
N VAL A 89 -11.98 -11.93 0.06
CA VAL A 89 -10.98 -12.96 -0.23
C VAL A 89 -11.25 -13.55 -1.59
N PHE A 90 -10.17 -13.85 -2.31
CA PHE A 90 -10.20 -14.73 -3.46
C PHE A 90 -9.19 -15.86 -3.26
N ARG A 91 -9.53 -17.04 -3.79
CA ARG A 91 -8.68 -18.21 -3.76
C ARG A 91 -8.65 -18.84 -5.15
N ILE A 92 -7.44 -19.06 -5.64
CA ILE A 92 -7.16 -19.82 -6.83
C ILE A 92 -6.51 -21.11 -6.37
N LYS A 93 -7.29 -22.19 -6.35
CA LYS A 93 -6.77 -23.50 -5.92
C LYS A 93 -5.78 -24.05 -6.94
N ASP A 94 -6.12 -24.00 -8.22
CA ASP A 94 -5.26 -24.47 -9.30
C ASP A 94 -5.37 -23.49 -10.48
N LEU A 95 -4.29 -22.77 -10.76
CA LEU A 95 -4.29 -21.78 -11.84
C LEU A 95 -4.47 -22.43 -13.22
N THR A 96 -4.19 -23.73 -13.37
CA THR A 96 -4.38 -24.47 -14.63
C THR A 96 -5.84 -24.60 -15.04
N GLU A 97 -6.76 -24.55 -14.08
CA GLU A 97 -8.20 -24.68 -14.28
C GLU A 97 -8.90 -23.32 -14.54
N GLU A 98 -8.24 -22.19 -14.23
CA GLU A 98 -8.85 -20.84 -14.29
C GLU A 98 -8.85 -20.20 -15.68
N ARG A 99 -8.49 -20.93 -16.73
CA ARG A 99 -8.43 -20.42 -18.12
C ARG A 99 -9.77 -19.92 -18.66
N VAL A 100 -10.89 -20.39 -18.10
CA VAL A 100 -12.23 -19.92 -18.48
C VAL A 100 -12.51 -18.54 -17.90
N ARG A 101 -12.07 -18.29 -16.66
CA ARG A 101 -12.29 -17.03 -15.96
C ARG A 101 -11.29 -15.96 -16.42
N TRP A 102 -10.04 -16.36 -16.61
CA TRP A 102 -8.95 -15.49 -17.04
C TRP A 102 -8.17 -16.09 -18.21
N PRO A 103 -8.73 -16.01 -19.44
CA PRO A 103 -8.14 -16.63 -20.62
C PRO A 103 -6.80 -16.02 -21.03
N ALA A 104 -6.56 -14.73 -20.75
CA ALA A 104 -5.31 -14.07 -21.10
C ALA A 104 -4.28 -14.13 -19.96
N TYR A 105 -4.74 -13.98 -18.70
CA TYR A 105 -3.85 -13.91 -17.54
C TYR A 105 -3.37 -15.29 -17.10
N ALA A 106 -4.25 -16.29 -16.94
CA ALA A 106 -3.89 -17.58 -16.33
C ALA A 106 -2.72 -18.31 -17.03
N PRO A 107 -2.65 -18.39 -18.39
CA PRO A 107 -1.54 -19.05 -19.07
C PRO A 107 -0.20 -18.33 -18.87
N ARG A 108 -0.21 -16.99 -18.81
CA ARG A 108 1.01 -16.18 -18.63
C ARG A 108 1.47 -16.20 -17.17
N ALA A 109 0.54 -16.17 -16.22
CA ALA A 109 0.83 -16.33 -14.80
C ALA A 109 1.40 -17.72 -14.47
N GLN A 110 0.94 -18.79 -15.14
CA GLN A 110 1.59 -20.11 -15.07
C GLN A 110 3.03 -20.08 -15.60
N ALA A 111 3.30 -19.34 -16.68
CA ALA A 111 4.65 -19.21 -17.23
C ALA A 111 5.60 -18.44 -16.28
N LEU A 112 5.05 -17.61 -15.38
CA LEU A 112 5.79 -16.99 -14.27
C LEU A 112 6.05 -17.96 -13.11
N GLY A 113 5.53 -19.20 -13.19
CA GLY A 113 5.69 -20.22 -12.16
C GLY A 113 4.60 -20.21 -11.08
N ILE A 114 3.47 -19.55 -11.29
CA ILE A 114 2.36 -19.52 -10.33
C ILE A 114 1.49 -20.77 -10.51
N GLY A 115 1.32 -21.56 -9.44
CA GLY A 115 0.44 -22.73 -9.39
C GLY A 115 -0.86 -22.48 -8.63
N SER A 116 -0.82 -21.70 -7.56
CA SER A 116 -2.00 -21.30 -6.77
C SER A 116 -1.82 -19.92 -6.13
N MET A 117 -2.92 -19.29 -5.73
CA MET A 117 -2.92 -17.94 -5.17
C MET A 117 -4.03 -17.76 -4.13
N MET A 118 -3.80 -16.89 -3.15
CA MET A 118 -4.86 -16.29 -2.35
C MET A 118 -4.66 -14.79 -2.26
N GLY A 119 -5.73 -14.03 -2.11
CA GLY A 119 -5.63 -12.62 -1.77
C GLY A 119 -6.66 -12.21 -0.76
N PHE A 120 -6.27 -11.28 0.12
CA PHE A 120 -7.06 -10.78 1.23
C PHE A 120 -7.13 -9.25 1.15
N LEU A 121 -8.33 -8.70 1.08
CA LEU A 121 -8.52 -7.26 1.08
C LEU A 121 -8.13 -6.67 2.44
N LEU A 122 -7.23 -5.70 2.38
CA LEU A 122 -6.89 -4.81 3.47
C LEU A 122 -7.80 -3.59 3.32
N TYR A 123 -8.97 -3.64 3.94
CA TYR A 123 -9.93 -2.52 3.91
C TYR A 123 -9.23 -1.24 4.37
N THR A 124 -9.28 -0.19 3.55
CA THR A 124 -8.84 1.15 3.93
C THR A 124 -10.00 2.13 3.78
N GLU A 125 -10.05 3.16 4.61
CA GLU A 125 -11.19 4.09 4.70
C GLU A 125 -11.31 5.04 3.48
N ASP A 126 -10.30 5.12 2.60
CA ASP A 126 -10.07 6.25 1.68
C ASP A 126 -10.03 5.89 0.16
N GLU A 127 -11.00 5.12 -0.36
CA GLU A 127 -11.08 4.70 -1.79
C GLU A 127 -9.86 3.91 -2.33
N ASP A 128 -8.82 3.71 -1.51
CA ASP A 128 -7.62 2.96 -1.83
C ASP A 128 -7.85 1.49 -1.44
N LEU A 129 -7.90 0.59 -2.42
CA LEU A 129 -8.02 -0.84 -2.15
C LEU A 129 -6.62 -1.45 -2.01
N GLY A 130 -6.29 -1.89 -0.79
CA GLY A 130 -5.11 -2.71 -0.52
C GLY A 130 -5.47 -4.19 -0.56
N ALA A 131 -4.62 -5.04 -1.12
CA ALA A 131 -4.78 -6.50 -1.05
C ALA A 131 -3.45 -7.18 -0.73
N LEU A 132 -3.43 -8.01 0.31
CA LEU A 132 -2.32 -8.93 0.58
C LEU A 132 -2.48 -10.15 -0.32
N ASN A 133 -1.57 -10.34 -1.26
CA ASN A 133 -1.57 -11.45 -2.21
C ASN A 133 -0.49 -12.47 -1.82
N LEU A 134 -0.86 -13.74 -1.83
CA LEU A 134 -0.02 -14.88 -1.49
C LEU A 134 0.05 -15.81 -2.69
N TYR A 135 1.24 -16.28 -3.01
CA TYR A 135 1.53 -17.08 -4.19
C TYR A 135 2.24 -18.37 -3.80
N SER A 136 1.95 -19.42 -4.57
CA SER A 136 2.68 -20.68 -4.51
C SER A 136 2.93 -21.21 -5.91
N ALA A 137 4.08 -21.84 -6.12
CA ALA A 137 4.35 -22.58 -7.35
C ALA A 137 3.56 -23.90 -7.45
N VAL A 138 3.03 -24.39 -6.33
CA VAL A 138 2.33 -25.67 -6.26
C VAL A 138 0.82 -25.44 -6.39
N PRO A 139 0.13 -26.07 -7.36
CA PRO A 139 -1.32 -26.13 -7.37
C PRO A 139 -1.86 -26.79 -6.11
N GLY A 140 -2.90 -26.20 -5.52
CA GLY A 140 -3.56 -26.69 -4.32
C GLY A 140 -2.77 -26.47 -3.02
N ALA A 141 -1.71 -25.66 -3.03
CA ALA A 141 -0.87 -25.42 -1.84
C ALA A 141 -1.64 -24.78 -0.67
N PHE A 142 -2.60 -23.92 -0.97
CA PHE A 142 -3.39 -23.24 0.05
C PHE A 142 -4.60 -24.06 0.44
N THR A 143 -4.73 -24.33 1.74
CA THR A 143 -5.83 -25.08 2.38
C THR A 143 -6.81 -24.14 3.09
N GLU A 144 -7.86 -24.68 3.71
CA GLU A 144 -8.74 -23.90 4.60
C GLU A 144 -8.00 -23.36 5.84
N ASP A 145 -7.01 -24.10 6.34
CA ASP A 145 -6.12 -23.63 7.40
C ASP A 145 -5.30 -22.42 6.92
N SER A 146 -4.75 -22.50 5.70
CA SER A 146 -3.99 -21.40 5.08
C SER A 146 -4.86 -20.14 4.90
N GLU A 147 -6.12 -20.33 4.50
CA GLU A 147 -7.09 -19.25 4.34
C GLU A 147 -7.45 -18.60 5.69
N THR A 148 -7.67 -19.41 6.72
CA THR A 148 -7.94 -18.94 8.10
C THR A 148 -6.76 -18.16 8.68
N ALA A 149 -5.54 -18.67 8.47
CA ALA A 149 -4.31 -17.99 8.85
C ALA A 149 -4.11 -16.66 8.11
N GLY A 150 -4.38 -16.66 6.79
CA GLY A 150 -4.31 -15.48 5.95
C GLY A 150 -5.30 -14.39 6.37
N TRP A 151 -6.52 -14.76 6.75
CA TRP A 151 -7.50 -13.84 7.33
C TRP A 151 -6.99 -13.17 8.60
N ALA A 152 -6.44 -13.95 9.52
CA ALA A 152 -5.94 -13.43 10.79
C ALA A 152 -4.74 -12.50 10.55
N LEU A 153 -3.82 -12.84 9.65
CA LEU A 153 -2.70 -11.98 9.29
C LEU A 153 -3.16 -10.69 8.59
N ALA A 154 -4.08 -10.80 7.61
CA ALA A 154 -4.60 -9.66 6.87
C ALA A 154 -5.33 -8.65 7.78
N ALA A 155 -6.05 -9.12 8.80
CA ALA A 155 -6.68 -8.24 9.78
C ALA A 155 -5.65 -7.41 10.57
N HIS A 156 -4.56 -8.04 11.03
CA HIS A 156 -3.49 -7.33 11.74
C HIS A 156 -2.72 -6.39 10.80
N ALA A 157 -2.49 -6.83 9.56
CA ALA A 157 -1.86 -6.03 8.52
C ALA A 157 -2.68 -4.77 8.20
N ALA A 158 -4.00 -4.88 8.07
CA ALA A 158 -4.88 -3.76 7.79
C ALA A 158 -4.82 -2.70 8.92
N VAL A 159 -4.88 -3.13 10.18
CA VAL A 159 -4.78 -2.24 11.35
C VAL A 159 -3.41 -1.56 11.42
N ALA A 160 -2.32 -2.33 11.28
CA ALA A 160 -0.98 -1.78 11.32
C ALA A 160 -0.72 -0.81 10.17
N PHE A 161 -1.17 -1.14 8.96
CA PHE A 161 -1.06 -0.27 7.80
C PHE A 161 -1.82 1.04 7.96
N ALA A 162 -3.05 0.99 8.49
CA ALA A 162 -3.83 2.19 8.79
C ALA A 162 -3.11 3.08 9.82
N SER A 163 -2.58 2.48 10.89
CA SER A 163 -1.84 3.21 11.92
C SER A 163 -0.55 3.84 11.39
N ALA A 164 0.25 3.09 10.63
CA ALA A 164 1.48 3.61 10.01
C ALA A 164 1.18 4.74 9.03
N ARG A 165 0.07 4.65 8.28
CA ARG A 165 -0.38 5.71 7.38
C ARG A 165 -0.76 6.98 8.13
N GLU A 166 -1.56 6.85 9.19
CA GLU A 166 -1.96 7.97 10.03
C GLU A 166 -0.74 8.66 10.64
N HIS A 167 0.21 7.88 11.17
CA HIS A 167 1.44 8.40 11.74
C HIS A 167 2.26 9.18 10.70
N ALA A 168 2.46 8.60 9.51
CA ALA A 168 3.16 9.28 8.41
C ALA A 168 2.45 10.57 7.96
N GLN A 169 1.11 10.61 7.96
CA GLN A 169 0.35 11.82 7.64
C GLN A 169 0.53 12.90 8.71
N LEU A 170 0.54 12.53 10.00
CA LEU A 170 0.79 13.45 11.11
C LEU A 170 2.22 14.00 11.07
N GLU A 171 3.23 13.15 10.86
CA GLU A 171 4.62 13.60 10.70
C GLU A 171 4.77 14.56 9.52
N GLN A 172 4.15 14.25 8.39
CA GLN A 172 4.14 15.13 7.22
C GLN A 172 3.45 16.46 7.52
N ALA A 173 2.37 16.47 8.31
CA ALA A 173 1.69 17.68 8.73
C ALA A 173 2.59 18.54 9.65
N VAL A 174 3.28 17.92 10.61
CA VAL A 174 4.25 18.60 11.49
C VAL A 174 5.41 19.19 10.69
N ALA A 175 6.02 18.41 9.79
CA ALA A 175 7.09 18.87 8.92
C ALA A 175 6.64 20.05 8.05
N SER A 176 5.44 19.96 7.46
CA SER A 176 4.88 21.05 6.65
C SER A 176 4.67 22.34 7.44
N ARG A 177 4.29 22.25 8.72
CA ARG A 177 4.11 23.42 9.58
C ARG A 177 5.42 24.18 9.79
N HIS A 178 6.54 23.46 9.91
CA HIS A 178 7.86 24.08 10.04
C HIS A 178 8.23 24.86 8.77
N THR A 179 8.16 24.21 7.60
CA THR A 179 8.46 24.86 6.31
C THR A 179 7.53 26.03 6.00
N ILE A 180 6.23 25.93 6.33
CA ILE A 180 5.29 27.04 6.19
C ILE A 180 5.70 28.21 7.09
N GLY A 181 6.13 27.96 8.33
CA GLY A 181 6.67 28.98 9.23
C GLY A 181 7.88 29.69 8.66
N GLU A 182 8.85 28.94 8.11
CA GLU A 182 10.04 29.49 7.47
C GLU A 182 9.70 30.36 6.25
N ALA A 183 8.82 29.87 5.38
CA ALA A 183 8.35 30.59 4.21
C ALA A 183 7.64 31.90 4.59
N MET A 184 6.77 31.87 5.62
CA MET A 184 6.14 33.07 6.14
C MET A 184 7.19 34.06 6.66
N GLY A 185 8.21 33.59 7.38
CA GLY A 185 9.31 34.44 7.86
C GLY A 185 10.07 35.15 6.73
N ILE A 186 10.35 34.44 5.63
CA ILE A 186 10.96 35.01 4.42
C ILE A 186 10.07 36.11 3.82
N LEU A 187 8.77 35.83 3.66
CA LEU A 187 7.82 36.80 3.10
C LEU A 187 7.63 38.03 4.00
N MET A 188 7.53 37.82 5.31
CA MET A 188 7.44 38.89 6.31
C MET A 188 8.66 39.81 6.24
N ALA A 189 9.87 39.24 6.17
CA ALA A 189 11.11 40.01 6.09
C ALA A 189 11.27 40.73 4.73
N GLY A 190 10.94 40.04 3.63
CA GLY A 190 11.11 40.58 2.27
C GLY A 190 10.11 41.65 1.88
N HIS A 191 8.86 41.55 2.37
CA HIS A 191 7.74 42.39 1.93
C HIS A 191 7.08 43.20 3.06
N GLN A 192 7.66 43.20 4.28
CA GLN A 192 7.10 43.86 5.48
C GLN A 192 5.65 43.45 5.77
N LEU A 193 5.32 42.19 5.51
CA LEU A 193 3.99 41.63 5.78
C LEU A 193 3.86 41.22 7.25
N SER A 194 2.65 41.30 7.79
CA SER A 194 2.28 40.59 9.01
C SER A 194 2.24 39.08 8.77
N GLU A 195 2.30 38.29 9.85
CA GLU A 195 2.16 36.83 9.78
C GLU A 195 0.88 36.41 9.04
N ARG A 196 -0.25 37.09 9.31
CA ARG A 196 -1.53 36.82 8.66
C ARG A 196 -1.47 37.09 7.16
N GLU A 197 -0.87 38.21 6.75
CA GLU A 197 -0.74 38.56 5.33
C GLU A 197 0.20 37.59 4.60
N ALA A 198 1.32 37.18 5.22
CA ALA A 198 2.23 36.20 4.65
C ALA A 198 1.54 34.83 4.46
N PHE A 199 0.75 34.38 5.44
CA PHE A 199 -0.05 33.16 5.30
C PHE A 199 -1.09 33.29 4.17
N ASP A 200 -1.78 34.44 4.08
CA ASP A 200 -2.77 34.70 3.04
C ASP A 200 -2.14 34.72 1.64
N VAL A 201 -0.89 35.18 1.49
CA VAL A 201 -0.12 35.08 0.24
C VAL A 201 0.13 33.63 -0.15
N LEU A 202 0.67 32.81 0.76
CA LEU A 202 0.90 31.38 0.50
C LEU A 202 -0.41 30.66 0.14
N ARG A 203 -1.50 30.96 0.88
CA ARG A 203 -2.82 30.36 0.67
C ARG A 203 -3.39 30.74 -0.70
N ARG A 204 -3.28 32.00 -1.09
CA ARG A 204 -3.77 32.50 -2.39
C ARG A 204 -3.04 31.81 -3.54
N TYR A 205 -1.71 31.78 -3.47
CA TYR A 205 -0.90 31.12 -4.50
C TYR A 205 -1.22 29.62 -4.61
N SER A 206 -1.38 28.94 -3.47
CA SER A 206 -1.82 27.54 -3.41
C SER A 206 -3.16 27.31 -4.11
N GLN A 207 -4.14 28.18 -3.87
CA GLN A 207 -5.48 28.10 -4.47
C GLN A 207 -5.46 28.43 -5.97
N GLU A 208 -4.77 29.49 -6.38
CA GLU A 208 -4.72 29.93 -7.78
C GLU A 208 -3.98 28.95 -8.68
N LYS A 209 -2.89 28.35 -8.20
CA LYS A 209 -2.09 27.37 -8.96
C LYS A 209 -2.55 25.92 -8.73
N ASN A 210 -3.50 25.67 -7.82
CA ASN A 210 -3.96 24.35 -7.40
C ASN A 210 -2.79 23.43 -6.94
N VAL A 211 -1.86 24.01 -6.18
CA VAL A 211 -0.67 23.33 -5.62
C VAL A 211 -0.81 23.26 -4.11
N LYS A 212 -0.32 22.19 -3.48
CA LYS A 212 -0.42 22.05 -2.02
C LYS A 212 0.34 23.16 -1.30
N LEU A 213 -0.24 23.73 -0.24
CA LEU A 213 0.35 24.84 0.52
C LEU A 213 1.82 24.58 0.95
N ARG A 214 2.13 23.35 1.38
CA ARG A 214 3.49 22.94 1.75
C ARG A 214 4.51 23.04 0.61
N GLU A 215 4.08 22.80 -0.63
CA GLU A 215 4.93 22.86 -1.83
C GLU A 215 5.17 24.33 -2.22
N VAL A 216 4.16 25.19 -2.03
CA VAL A 216 4.32 26.64 -2.15
C VAL A 216 5.31 27.16 -1.10
N ALA A 217 5.20 26.71 0.15
CA ALA A 217 6.14 27.08 1.19
C ALA A 217 7.57 26.63 0.87
N ALA A 218 7.77 25.39 0.42
CA ALA A 218 9.08 24.90 -0.01
C ALA A 218 9.67 25.76 -1.14
N LEU A 219 8.84 26.14 -2.12
CA LEU A 219 9.26 27.04 -3.21
C LEU A 219 9.77 28.39 -2.71
N VAL A 220 9.10 28.98 -1.71
CA VAL A 220 9.54 30.23 -1.08
C VAL A 220 10.86 30.03 -0.34
N CYS A 221 11.00 28.95 0.42
CA CYS A 221 12.25 28.63 1.11
C CYS A 221 13.43 28.45 0.14
N GLU A 222 13.20 27.82 -1.02
CA GLU A 222 14.23 27.62 -2.05
C GLU A 222 14.60 28.91 -2.79
N ARG A 223 13.60 29.76 -3.10
CA ARG A 223 13.79 30.92 -3.99
C ARG A 223 13.93 32.25 -3.26
N GLY A 224 13.68 32.30 -1.96
CA GLY A 224 13.66 33.52 -1.16
C GLY A 224 12.41 34.39 -1.39
N GLY A 225 11.36 33.85 -2.01
CA GLY A 225 10.12 34.57 -2.32
C GLY A 225 9.28 33.86 -3.38
N LEU A 226 8.05 34.37 -3.62
CA LEU A 226 7.24 34.01 -4.78
C LEU A 226 7.49 35.04 -5.88
N GLN A 227 7.79 34.59 -7.10
CA GLN A 227 7.83 35.50 -8.25
C GLN A 227 6.40 35.87 -8.62
N GLU A 228 6.09 37.16 -8.63
CA GLU A 228 4.91 37.70 -9.31
C GLU A 228 5.21 37.67 -10.82
N GLU A 229 4.35 37.01 -11.61
CA GLU A 229 4.25 37.27 -13.05
C GLU A 229 3.45 38.55 -13.29
#